data_AF-A0A932M9B0-F1
#
_entry.id   AF-A0A932M9B0-F1
#
_cell.length_a   1.000
_cell.length_b   1.000
_cell.length_c   1.000
_cell.angle_alpha   90.00
_cell.angle_beta   90.00
_cell.angle_gamma   90.00
#
_symmetry.space_group_name_H-M   'P 1'
#
loop_
_entity.id
_entity.type
_entity.pdbx_description
1 polymer ?
#
loop_
_entity_poly.entity_id
_entity_poly.type
_entity_poly.pdbx_seq_one_letter_code
_entity_poly.pdbx_strand_id
1 'polypeptide(L)'
;MLLRSNDPKDDMNEVRFVDTTLRDGQQSLWALSMKTGMMLPVAEQMDRAGFDAIELMASSHFKKCVRELKDDPWERIRLVAQRIKKTPHGHTSFSICWQPGGNQCYSRRTL
;
A
#
# COMPACT_ATOMS: atom_id res chain seq x y z
N MET A 1 6.47 -32.77 -5.72
CA MET A 1 5.59 -32.31 -6.81
C MET A 1 5.17 -30.89 -6.47
N LEU A 2 5.92 -29.88 -6.95
CA LEU A 2 5.59 -28.48 -6.70
C LEU A 2 4.43 -28.11 -7.62
N LEU A 3 3.27 -27.85 -7.05
CA LEU A 3 2.14 -27.27 -7.78
C LEU A 3 2.60 -25.89 -8.27
N ARG A 4 2.73 -25.71 -9.59
CA ARG A 4 2.86 -24.36 -10.17
C ARG A 4 1.59 -23.61 -9.81
N SER A 5 1.73 -22.48 -9.12
CA SER A 5 0.64 -21.53 -8.91
C SER A 5 0.08 -21.15 -10.28
N ASN A 6 -1.23 -21.32 -10.46
CA ASN A 6 -1.94 -20.90 -11.67
C ASN A 6 -2.30 -19.40 -11.60
N ASP A 7 -1.57 -18.63 -10.80
CA ASP A 7 -1.74 -17.20 -10.76
C ASP A 7 -1.29 -16.65 -12.11
N PRO A 8 -2.08 -15.78 -12.78
CA PRO A 8 -1.64 -15.06 -13.99
C PRO A 8 -0.34 -14.27 -13.77
N LYS A 9 0.03 -14.12 -12.50
CA LYS A 9 1.21 -13.45 -11.99
C LYS A 9 2.51 -14.29 -12.01
N ASP A 10 2.38 -15.55 -12.43
CA ASP A 10 3.38 -16.58 -12.76
C ASP A 10 4.58 -16.25 -13.65
N ASP A 11 4.43 -15.23 -14.51
CA ASP A 11 5.13 -15.21 -15.78
C ASP A 11 6.55 -14.64 -15.61
N MET A 12 7.56 -15.50 -15.80
CA MET A 12 8.95 -15.22 -15.43
C MET A 12 9.62 -14.11 -16.27
N ASN A 13 8.94 -13.63 -17.32
CA ASN A 13 9.38 -12.53 -18.17
C ASN A 13 8.64 -11.19 -17.90
N GLU A 14 7.67 -11.17 -16.98
CA GLU A 14 6.89 -9.97 -16.67
C GLU A 14 7.50 -9.20 -15.48
N VAL A 15 7.88 -7.95 -15.71
CA VAL A 15 8.38 -7.06 -14.65
C VAL A 15 7.22 -6.43 -13.91
N ARG A 16 7.23 -6.57 -12.59
CA ARG A 16 6.18 -6.07 -11.69
C ARG A 16 6.66 -4.84 -10.92
N PHE A 17 5.73 -3.93 -10.68
CA PHE A 17 5.99 -2.71 -9.93
C PHE A 17 5.18 -2.67 -8.64
N VAL A 18 5.84 -2.25 -7.57
CA VAL A 18 5.22 -1.89 -6.28
C VAL A 18 5.31 -0.38 -6.16
N ASP A 19 4.18 0.28 -5.91
CA ASP A 19 4.20 1.72 -5.69
C ASP A 19 4.61 2.03 -4.24
N THR A 20 5.57 2.95 -4.11
CA THR A 20 6.05 3.45 -2.81
C THR A 20 5.78 4.95 -2.64
N THR A 21 5.02 5.57 -3.54
CA THR A 21 4.81 7.02 -3.60
C THR A 21 4.16 7.57 -2.33
N LEU A 22 3.09 6.91 -1.88
CA LEU A 22 2.30 7.32 -0.70
C LEU A 22 3.03 7.09 0.63
N ARG A 23 4.07 6.27 0.66
CA ARG A 23 4.85 5.93 1.86
C ARG A 23 6.25 6.54 1.78
N ASP A 24 7.11 5.96 0.96
CA ASP A 24 8.54 6.26 0.95
C ASP A 24 8.88 7.48 0.09
N GLY A 25 8.15 7.68 -1.01
CA GLY A 25 8.31 8.83 -1.89
C GLY A 25 8.13 10.15 -1.13
N GLN A 26 7.02 10.32 -0.42
CA GLN A 26 6.81 11.52 0.41
C GLN A 26 7.73 11.58 1.64
N GLN A 27 8.24 10.44 2.14
CA GLN A 27 9.22 10.43 3.24
C GLN A 27 10.53 11.04 2.78
N SER A 28 10.98 10.65 1.60
CA SER A 28 12.22 11.11 0.99
C SER A 28 12.13 12.55 0.50
N LEU A 29 10.99 12.94 -0.08
CA LEU A 29 10.85 14.24 -0.75
C LEU A 29 10.24 15.32 0.13
N TRP A 30 9.23 15.00 0.94
CA TRP A 30 8.36 15.98 1.62
C TRP A 30 8.24 15.78 3.13
N ALA A 31 9.19 15.05 3.72
CA ALA A 31 9.25 14.81 5.17
C ALA A 31 7.91 14.34 5.77
N LEU A 32 7.18 13.46 5.06
CA LEU A 32 5.89 12.90 5.47
C LEU A 32 4.73 13.91 5.60
N SER A 33 4.80 15.04 4.89
CA SER A 33 3.84 16.14 5.06
C SER A 33 2.59 16.03 4.18
N MET A 34 2.37 14.91 3.50
CA MET A 34 1.18 14.71 2.67
C MET A 34 -0.05 14.48 3.56
N LYS A 35 -1.08 15.32 3.38
CA LYS A 35 -2.36 15.22 4.10
C LYS A 35 -3.27 14.20 3.45
N THR A 36 -4.21 13.66 4.23
CA THR A 36 -5.19 12.67 3.74
C THR A 36 -5.93 13.18 2.50
N GLY A 37 -6.40 14.43 2.52
CA GLY A 37 -7.12 15.04 1.38
C GLY A 37 -6.31 15.12 0.08
N MET A 38 -4.98 15.11 0.14
CA MET A 38 -4.12 15.09 -1.05
C MET A 38 -3.94 13.67 -1.62
N MET A 39 -3.96 12.66 -0.75
CA MET A 39 -3.81 11.25 -1.14
C MET A 39 -5.08 10.72 -1.82
N LEU A 40 -6.23 11.20 -1.40
CA LEU A 40 -7.53 10.67 -1.80
C LEU A 40 -7.81 10.76 -3.31
N PRO A 41 -7.56 11.88 -4.02
CA PRO A 41 -7.81 11.97 -5.46
C PRO A 41 -6.93 11.03 -6.29
N VAL A 42 -5.67 10.81 -5.88
CA VAL A 42 -4.73 9.97 -6.62
C VAL A 42 -4.94 8.47 -6.36
N ALA A 43 -5.52 8.11 -5.21
CA ALA A 43 -5.77 6.72 -4.83
C ALA A 43 -6.55 5.93 -5.90
N GLU A 44 -7.57 6.53 -6.53
CA GLU A 44 -8.35 5.85 -7.59
C GLU A 44 -7.54 5.67 -8.89
N GLN A 45 -6.64 6.60 -9.20
CA GLN A 45 -5.76 6.48 -10.35
C GLN A 45 -4.73 5.37 -10.12
N MET A 46 -4.20 5.27 -8.90
CA MET A 46 -3.26 4.23 -8.50
C MET A 46 -3.90 2.83 -8.52
N ASP A 47 -5.16 2.71 -8.12
CA ASP A 47 -5.90 1.44 -8.20
C ASP A 47 -6.07 0.98 -9.66
N ARG A 48 -6.25 1.92 -10.59
CA ARG A 48 -6.35 1.62 -12.04
C ARG A 48 -5.01 1.31 -12.70
N ALA A 49 -3.90 1.76 -12.12
CA ALA A 49 -2.56 1.58 -12.69
C ALA A 49 -2.08 0.12 -12.68
N GLY A 50 -2.69 -0.74 -11.86
CA GLY A 50 -2.40 -2.18 -11.87
C GLY A 50 -1.08 -2.56 -11.19
N PHE A 51 -0.65 -1.81 -10.18
CA PHE A 51 0.51 -2.18 -9.35
C PHE A 51 0.30 -3.53 -8.67
N ASP A 52 1.38 -4.25 -8.40
CA ASP A 52 1.30 -5.54 -7.70
C ASP A 52 0.99 -5.34 -6.21
N ALA A 53 1.52 -4.26 -5.62
CA ALA A 53 1.17 -3.76 -4.31
C ALA A 53 1.35 -2.24 -4.22
N ILE A 54 0.65 -1.59 -3.28
CA ILE A 54 0.82 -0.18 -2.95
C ILE A 54 1.23 -0.06 -1.47
N GLU A 55 2.37 0.54 -1.20
CA GLU A 55 2.78 0.87 0.15
C GLU A 55 2.07 2.13 0.64
N LEU A 56 1.21 1.96 1.65
CA LEU A 56 0.36 3.05 2.11
C LEU A 56 0.99 3.83 3.27
N MET A 57 1.57 3.12 4.25
CA MET A 57 2.00 3.73 5.50
C MET A 57 3.09 2.95 6.21
N ALA A 58 3.88 3.66 7.03
CA ALA A 58 4.89 3.11 7.94
C ALA A 58 4.69 3.64 9.36
N SER A 59 5.40 3.10 10.35
CA SER A 59 5.31 3.54 11.75
C SER A 59 5.66 5.03 11.94
N SER A 60 6.59 5.56 11.14
CA SER A 60 6.98 6.98 11.11
C SER A 60 5.81 7.91 10.79
N HIS A 61 4.89 7.47 9.93
CA HIS A 61 3.72 8.24 9.51
C HIS A 61 2.72 8.43 10.65
N PHE A 62 2.54 7.43 11.53
CA PHE A 62 1.61 7.54 12.67
C PHE A 62 1.99 8.71 13.58
N LYS A 63 3.28 8.80 13.94
CA LYS A 63 3.81 9.88 14.76
C LYS A 63 3.57 11.24 14.10
N LYS A 64 3.85 11.35 12.79
CA LYS A 64 3.69 12.58 12.01
C LYS A 64 2.23 13.01 11.88
N CYS A 65 1.33 12.07 11.56
CA CYS A 65 -0.11 12.32 11.40
C CYS A 65 -0.70 12.95 12.67
N VAL A 66 -0.43 12.34 13.83
CA VAL A 66 -0.97 12.81 15.11
C VAL A 66 -0.31 14.11 15.57
N ARG A 67 1.03 14.18 15.52
CA ARG A 67 1.75 15.33 16.09
C ARG A 67 1.65 16.58 15.24
N GLU A 68 1.82 16.44 13.93
CA GLU A 68 2.04 17.56 13.03
C GLU A 68 0.84 17.83 12.11
N LEU A 69 0.28 16.79 11.50
CA LEU A 69 -0.84 16.97 10.56
C LEU A 69 -2.20 17.13 11.25
N LYS A 70 -2.30 16.73 12.53
CA LYS A 70 -3.54 16.64 13.30
C LYS A 70 -4.61 15.79 12.60
N ASP A 71 -4.16 14.77 11.86
CA ASP A 71 -4.99 13.79 11.17
C ASP A 71 -5.08 12.49 12.00
N ASP A 72 -6.23 11.82 11.97
CA ASP A 72 -6.35 10.44 12.47
C ASP A 72 -5.70 9.47 11.48
N PRO A 73 -4.60 8.78 11.84
CA PRO A 73 -3.93 7.84 10.95
C PRO A 73 -4.81 6.64 10.57
N TRP A 74 -5.73 6.23 11.46
CA TRP A 74 -6.63 5.11 11.18
C TRP A 74 -7.69 5.50 10.16
N GLU A 75 -8.24 6.70 10.29
CA GLU A 75 -9.22 7.22 9.34
C GLU A 75 -8.59 7.41 7.95
N ARG A 76 -7.34 7.89 7.90
CA ARG A 76 -6.58 7.94 6.64
C ARG A 76 -6.51 6.58 5.95
N ILE A 77 -6.17 5.52 6.69
CA ILE A 77 -6.09 4.16 6.14
C ILE A 77 -7.45 3.71 5.62
N ARG A 78 -8.52 3.93 6.39
CA ARG A 78 -9.89 3.57 5.99
C ARG A 78 -10.32 4.28 4.71
N LEU A 79 -10.11 5.59 4.62
CA LEU A 79 -10.52 6.38 3.46
C LEU A 79 -9.74 5.99 2.20
N VAL A 80 -8.45 5.66 2.32
CA VAL A 80 -7.67 5.18 1.17
C VAL A 80 -8.07 3.75 0.78
N ALA A 81 -8.27 2.84 1.74
CA ALA A 81 -8.78 1.48 1.49
C ALA A 81 -10.22 1.48 0.92
N GLN A 82 -10.98 2.55 1.15
CA GLN A 82 -12.26 2.74 0.49
C GLN A 82 -12.12 3.04 -1.01
N ARG A 83 -11.01 3.63 -1.45
CA ARG A 83 -10.78 4.00 -2.86
C ARG A 83 -9.93 2.98 -3.62
N ILE A 84 -8.98 2.34 -2.94
CA ILE A 84 -8.15 1.27 -3.51
C ILE A 84 -8.86 -0.05 -3.25
N LYS A 85 -9.57 -0.56 -4.26
CA LYS A 85 -10.40 -1.77 -4.15
C LYS A 85 -9.80 -2.99 -4.82
N LYS A 86 -8.96 -2.81 -5.83
CA LYS A 86 -8.42 -3.89 -6.65
C LYS A 86 -7.00 -4.22 -6.24
N THR A 87 -6.22 -3.19 -5.94
CA THR A 87 -4.80 -3.34 -5.65
C THR A 87 -4.54 -3.64 -4.17
N PRO A 88 -3.78 -4.71 -3.86
CA PRO A 88 -3.35 -5.00 -2.50
C PRO A 88 -2.51 -3.83 -1.92
N HIS A 89 -2.81 -3.39 -0.70
CA HIS A 89 -2.11 -2.27 -0.06
C HIS A 89 -1.84 -2.55 1.41
N GLY A 90 -0.67 -2.13 1.92
CA GLY A 90 -0.19 -2.58 3.24
C GLY A 90 0.65 -1.58 4.04
N HIS A 91 0.89 -1.93 5.31
CA HIS A 91 1.81 -1.24 6.23
C HIS A 91 3.17 -1.95 6.23
N THR A 92 4.26 -1.19 6.18
CA THR A 92 5.60 -1.76 5.92
C THR A 92 6.29 -2.41 7.12
N SER A 93 5.76 -2.33 8.35
CA SER A 93 6.42 -2.98 9.52
C SER A 93 6.04 -4.45 9.74
N PHE A 94 4.94 -4.92 9.15
CA PHE A 94 4.59 -6.33 9.04
C PHE A 94 3.91 -6.46 7.69
N SER A 95 4.39 -7.33 6.80
CA SER A 95 3.82 -7.62 5.47
C SER A 95 2.36 -8.08 5.53
N ILE A 96 1.46 -7.19 5.93
CA ILE A 96 0.03 -7.33 5.90
C ILE A 96 -0.41 -6.47 4.73
N CYS A 97 -0.36 -7.11 3.56
CA CYS A 97 -1.02 -6.62 2.38
C CYS A 97 -2.52 -6.90 2.56
N TRP A 98 -3.33 -5.85 2.65
CA TRP A 98 -4.77 -5.97 2.83
C TRP A 98 -5.43 -6.24 1.47
N GLN A 99 -6.10 -7.39 1.36
CA GLN A 99 -6.95 -7.74 0.21
C GLN A 99 -8.43 -7.66 0.60
N PRO A 100 -9.32 -7.17 -0.29
CA PRO A 100 -10.75 -7.23 -0.06
C PRO A 100 -11.21 -8.68 -0.25
N GLY A 101 -11.47 -9.41 0.84
CA GLY A 101 -11.96 -10.80 0.75
C GLY A 101 -11.64 -11.73 1.92
N GLY A 102 -10.80 -11.35 2.88
CA GLY A 102 -10.56 -12.12 4.10
C GLY A 102 -9.57 -13.30 3.95
N ASN A 103 -8.71 -13.41 4.96
CA ASN A 103 -7.96 -14.60 5.40
C ASN A 103 -6.61 -14.94 4.77
N GLN A 104 -5.97 -14.06 3.99
CA GLN A 104 -4.59 -14.30 3.56
C GLN A 104 -3.69 -13.08 3.74
N CYS A 105 -2.98 -13.04 4.87
CA CYS A 105 -1.76 -12.25 5.01
C CYS A 105 -0.70 -12.89 4.10
N TYR A 106 -0.29 -12.18 3.04
CA TYR A 106 0.84 -12.61 2.23
C TYR A 106 2.16 -12.41 3.00
N SER A 107 2.44 -13.32 3.92
CA SER A 107 3.79 -13.58 4.41
C SER A 107 4.52 -14.44 3.36
N ARG A 108 4.89 -13.89 2.20
CA ARG A 108 6.05 -14.45 1.48
C ARG A 108 7.30 -13.81 2.06
N ARG A 109 7.84 -14.52 3.04
CA ARG A 109 9.25 -14.47 3.39
C ARG A 109 10.00 -15.09 2.20
N THR A 110 10.38 -14.28 1.20
CA THR A 110 11.42 -14.65 0.25
C THR A 110 12.75 -14.18 0.80
N LEU A 111 13.22 -14.92 1.80
CA LEU A 111 14.61 -15.34 2.02
C LEU A 111 14.56 -16.77 2.54
#